data_AF-A0A6U3VZ83-F1
#
_entry.id   AF-A0A6U3VZ83-F1
#
_cell.length_a   1.000
_cell.length_b   1.000
_cell.length_c   1.000
_cell.angle_alpha   90.00
_cell.angle_beta   90.00
_cell.angle_gamma   90.00
#
_symmetry.space_group_name_H-M   'P 1'
#
loop_
_entity.id
_entity.type
_entity.pdbx_description
1 polymer ?
#
loop_
_entity_poly.entity_id
_entity_poly.type
_entity_poly.pdbx_seq_one_letter_code
_entity_poly.pdbx_strand_id
1 'polypeptide(L)'
;MSKEQKMNAVASELIDEAASLFVSDAKSADTILTKAELMINPETIYSDSLFTRKGDEDVLLLQNVRDAAILRCQISGRKGDFDFVLKAAKTALGAIERLPISGHSDSITVAVLGYQGFAFMKTGRFHDATKSLEKSVEKNKCISTKKKDMASKDAVGSIATYADKRKRRERVSVENALRVCYQQTGAEPPLPDLIKFPRTSHLFDAGGTSTTSDDLVMSCDDAMLRLMSDGSTRVIIEEKIDGANLGISLCPMSAKILVQNRSHYISNGEHAQFSQITEWIELHRLELVDILSGGALSPKGGIQINCQNKLILYGEWVVARHSIPYQRLPGYFIAFDLFDKDASRFYSRERFHNIMRGSGVPVVPIIEIRNFASDAKIPHQSQNEKLHASIQSQLRSLLDTPSQFRSDGGKVEGIVLRIDDETTNCINDKSRHQDTLNQKMAPSPQWLQHRSKIVRPDFIRGCADGHWSTRRVEKQRVDYEFAAEYMKRCYELASAIN
;
A
#
# COMPACT_ATOMS: atom_id res chain seq x y z
N MET A 1 25.55 45.17 10.98
CA MET A 1 24.69 44.02 10.64
C MET A 1 23.36 44.52 10.14
N SER A 2 22.91 44.07 8.97
CA SER A 2 21.55 44.32 8.50
C SER A 2 20.52 43.71 9.48
N LYS A 3 19.28 44.21 9.49
CA LYS A 3 18.18 43.66 10.33
C LYS A 3 17.99 42.15 10.07
N GLU A 4 18.20 41.74 8.82
CA GLU A 4 18.26 40.36 8.34
C GLU A 4 19.34 39.51 9.04
N GLN A 5 20.60 39.99 9.10
CA GLN A 5 21.68 39.28 9.79
C GLN A 5 21.40 39.11 11.28
N LYS A 6 20.69 40.06 11.90
CA LYS A 6 20.27 39.96 13.31
C LYS A 6 19.16 38.93 13.51
N MET A 7 18.14 38.89 12.64
CA MET A 7 17.07 37.89 12.71
C MET A 7 17.59 36.47 12.47
N ASN A 8 18.54 36.29 11.55
CA ASN A 8 19.15 34.98 11.27
C ASN A 8 20.03 34.49 12.41
N ALA A 9 20.80 35.38 13.03
CA ALA A 9 21.59 35.03 14.22
C ALA A 9 20.67 34.56 15.35
N VAL A 10 19.56 35.28 15.59
CA VAL A 10 18.57 34.93 16.62
C VAL A 10 17.85 33.61 16.30
N ALA A 11 17.48 33.37 15.05
CA ALA A 11 16.82 32.13 14.63
C ALA A 11 17.75 30.91 14.76
N SER A 12 19.01 31.04 14.31
CA SER A 12 20.01 29.97 14.42
C SER A 12 20.31 29.67 15.89
N GLU A 13 20.50 30.70 16.72
CA GLU A 13 20.72 30.56 18.16
C GLU A 13 19.53 29.87 18.85
N LEU A 14 18.29 30.24 18.48
CA LEU A 14 17.07 29.59 19.00
C LEU A 14 16.95 28.13 18.61
N ILE A 15 17.32 27.77 17.37
CA ILE A 15 17.29 26.38 16.90
C ILE A 15 18.33 25.54 17.64
N ASP A 16 19.54 26.07 17.84
CA ASP A 16 20.61 25.40 18.56
C ASP A 16 20.30 25.28 20.07
N GLU A 17 19.77 26.34 20.70
CA GLU A 17 19.28 26.33 22.08
C GLU A 17 18.14 25.30 22.26
N ALA A 18 17.16 25.29 21.34
CA ALA A 18 16.06 24.32 21.35
C ALA A 18 16.51 22.87 21.12
N ALA A 19 17.52 22.65 20.29
CA ALA A 19 18.11 21.34 20.07
C ALA A 19 18.88 20.84 21.30
N SER A 20 19.50 21.74 22.07
CA SER A 20 20.18 21.39 23.33
C SER A 20 19.21 21.09 24.49
N LEU A 21 17.98 21.61 24.44
CA LEU A 21 16.90 21.38 25.41
C LEU A 21 16.27 19.98 25.37
N PHE A 22 16.88 19.03 24.66
CA PHE A 22 16.62 17.61 24.89
C PHE A 22 17.00 17.14 26.31
N VAL A 23 17.63 18.01 27.12
CA VAL A 23 18.03 17.74 28.52
C VAL A 23 17.64 18.91 29.46
N SER A 24 16.46 18.82 30.07
CA SER A 24 16.11 19.25 31.46
C SER A 24 16.34 20.69 31.99
N ASP A 25 15.72 21.76 31.44
CA ASP A 25 15.45 22.97 32.25
C ASP A 25 14.21 23.79 31.79
N ALA A 26 13.37 24.21 32.74
CA ALA A 26 12.10 24.91 32.52
C ALA A 26 12.27 26.44 32.33
N LYS A 27 13.32 27.05 32.90
CA LYS A 27 13.59 28.50 32.78
C LYS A 27 14.05 28.90 31.38
N SER A 28 14.88 28.07 30.75
CA SER A 28 15.35 28.29 29.38
C SER A 28 14.21 28.20 28.36
N ALA A 29 13.20 27.37 28.63
CA ALA A 29 12.03 27.22 27.77
C ALA A 29 11.17 28.49 27.68
N ASP A 30 10.97 29.23 28.78
CA ASP A 30 10.14 30.44 28.77
C ASP A 30 10.82 31.60 28.02
N THR A 31 12.13 31.77 28.18
CA THR A 31 12.92 32.73 27.41
C THR A 31 12.83 32.48 25.90
N ILE A 32 12.90 31.22 25.50
CA ILE A 32 12.77 30.79 24.10
C ILE A 32 11.35 31.03 23.58
N LEU A 33 10.33 30.77 24.39
CA LEU A 33 8.93 31.05 24.02
C LEU A 33 8.70 32.55 23.79
N THR A 34 9.24 33.43 24.64
CA THR A 34 9.14 34.88 24.48
C THR A 34 9.85 35.36 23.21
N LYS A 35 11.08 34.87 22.96
CA LYS A 35 11.81 35.18 21.72
C LYS A 35 11.03 34.72 20.48
N ALA A 36 10.48 33.50 20.50
CA ALA A 36 9.67 32.96 19.41
C ALA A 36 8.34 33.71 19.21
N GLU A 37 7.75 34.27 20.27
CA GLU A 37 6.53 35.09 20.17
C GLU A 37 6.76 36.40 19.42
N LEU A 38 7.89 37.07 19.68
CA LEU A 38 8.28 38.28 18.95
C LEU A 38 8.45 38.02 17.45
N MET A 39 8.96 36.85 17.06
CA MET A 39 9.21 36.51 15.65
C MET A 39 7.94 36.26 14.83
N ILE A 40 6.83 35.89 15.47
CA ILE A 40 5.55 35.57 14.80
C ILE A 40 4.55 36.74 14.93
N ASN A 41 4.89 37.79 15.69
CA ASN A 41 4.01 38.94 15.87
C ASN A 41 3.83 39.69 14.54
N PRO A 42 2.58 39.85 14.05
CA PRO A 42 2.28 40.58 12.81
C PRO A 42 2.87 41.99 12.78
N GLU A 43 2.87 42.71 13.89
CA GLU A 43 3.46 44.07 13.91
C GLU A 43 4.97 44.03 13.65
N THR A 44 5.67 43.03 14.16
CA THR A 44 7.11 42.83 13.93
C THR A 44 7.43 42.37 12.51
N ILE A 45 6.51 41.62 11.88
CA ILE A 45 6.63 41.14 10.50
C ILE A 45 6.37 42.27 9.49
N TYR A 46 5.47 43.21 9.79
CA TYR A 46 5.00 44.24 8.85
C TYR A 46 5.40 45.69 9.22
N SER A 47 6.12 45.93 10.32
CA SER A 47 6.65 47.26 10.66
C SER A 47 7.83 47.63 9.75
N ASP A 48 7.49 48.21 8.60
CA ASP A 48 8.23 49.21 7.80
C ASP A 48 8.13 48.92 6.29
N SER A 49 7.95 49.98 5.51
CA SER A 49 7.71 50.05 4.06
C SER A 49 8.88 49.57 3.18
N LEU A 50 9.57 48.49 3.54
CA LEU A 50 10.81 48.03 2.90
C LEU A 50 10.66 46.73 2.09
N PHE A 51 9.48 46.11 2.02
CA PHE A 51 9.26 44.93 1.18
C PHE A 51 8.98 45.28 -0.30
N THR A 52 9.94 45.92 -0.97
CA THR A 52 10.09 45.75 -2.43
C THR A 52 10.81 44.42 -2.67
N ARG A 53 10.03 43.34 -2.73
CA ARG A 53 10.44 41.94 -2.55
C ARG A 53 11.46 41.43 -3.58
N LYS A 54 12.59 40.90 -3.09
CA LYS A 54 13.42 39.88 -3.78
C LYS A 54 13.11 38.52 -3.15
N GLY A 55 13.06 37.46 -3.97
CA GLY A 55 12.55 36.14 -3.58
C GLY A 55 13.26 35.42 -2.42
N ASP A 56 14.53 35.75 -2.13
CA ASP A 56 15.33 35.01 -1.12
C ASP A 56 15.03 35.45 0.33
N GLU A 57 14.76 36.75 0.57
CA GLU A 57 14.45 37.29 1.91
C GLU A 57 13.09 36.78 2.44
N ASP A 58 12.14 36.61 1.52
CA ASP A 58 10.80 36.08 1.77
C ASP A 58 10.83 34.60 2.23
N VAL A 59 11.75 33.80 1.67
CA VAL A 59 11.93 32.38 2.02
C VAL A 59 12.51 32.24 3.43
N LEU A 60 13.48 33.08 3.77
CA LEU A 60 14.16 33.08 5.06
C LEU A 60 13.24 33.51 6.20
N LEU A 61 12.43 34.56 5.99
CA LEU A 61 11.41 34.98 6.95
C LEU A 61 10.42 33.86 7.25
N LEU A 62 9.99 33.12 6.23
CA LEU A 62 9.10 31.96 6.40
C LEU A 62 9.74 30.82 7.17
N GLN A 63 11.03 30.56 6.99
CA GLN A 63 11.77 29.56 7.79
C GLN A 63 11.82 29.95 9.27
N ASN A 64 12.09 31.22 9.55
CA ASN A 64 12.12 31.74 10.92
C ASN A 64 10.74 31.67 11.59
N VAL A 65 9.69 32.09 10.89
CA VAL A 65 8.29 31.98 11.36
C VAL A 65 7.91 30.51 11.59
N ARG A 66 8.33 29.61 10.70
CA ARG A 66 8.10 28.16 10.84
C ARG A 66 8.70 27.63 12.13
N ASP A 67 9.99 27.85 12.31
CA ASP A 67 10.75 27.19 13.37
C ASP A 67 10.31 27.75 14.72
N ALA A 68 10.05 29.07 14.81
CA ALA A 68 9.43 29.69 15.98
C ALA A 68 8.03 29.10 16.29
N ALA A 69 7.16 28.95 15.29
CA ALA A 69 5.80 28.44 15.49
C ALA A 69 5.79 26.98 15.97
N ILE A 70 6.59 26.13 15.32
CA ILE A 70 6.74 24.73 15.67
C ILE A 70 7.33 24.58 17.07
N LEU A 71 8.36 25.36 17.39
CA LEU A 71 9.03 25.31 18.68
C LEU A 71 8.09 25.71 19.83
N ARG A 72 7.28 26.76 19.64
CA ARG A 72 6.26 27.17 20.62
C ARG A 72 5.26 26.06 20.90
N CYS A 73 4.77 25.40 19.84
CA CYS A 73 3.84 24.28 19.98
C CYS A 73 4.50 23.09 20.71
N GLN A 74 5.76 22.78 20.38
CA GLN A 74 6.49 21.66 20.98
C GLN A 74 6.76 21.86 22.48
N ILE A 75 7.32 23.01 22.84
CA ILE A 75 7.66 23.31 24.24
C ILE A 75 6.40 23.30 25.10
N SER A 76 5.35 24.00 24.66
CA SER A 76 4.10 24.11 25.41
C SER A 76 3.37 22.76 25.50
N GLY A 77 3.38 21.98 24.42
CA GLY A 77 2.84 20.64 24.41
C GLY A 77 3.58 19.68 25.37
N ARG A 78 4.90 19.82 25.52
CA ARG A 78 5.68 19.05 26.52
C ARG A 78 5.35 19.47 27.95
N LYS A 79 5.04 20.76 28.17
CA LYS A 79 4.55 21.26 29.47
C LYS A 79 3.10 20.84 29.77
N GLY A 80 2.37 20.28 28.80
CA GLY A 80 0.97 19.92 28.94
C GLY A 80 0.00 21.10 28.80
N ASP A 81 0.49 22.29 28.42
CA ASP A 81 -0.32 23.49 28.22
C ASP A 81 -0.91 23.52 26.81
N PHE A 82 -1.97 22.74 26.60
CA PHE A 82 -2.60 22.58 25.29
C PHE A 82 -3.39 23.82 24.85
N ASP A 83 -3.93 24.61 25.79
CA ASP A 83 -4.61 25.87 25.46
C ASP A 83 -3.62 26.90 24.88
N PHE A 84 -2.41 26.97 25.43
CA PHE A 84 -1.36 27.79 24.84
C PHE A 84 -0.91 27.26 23.48
N VAL A 85 -0.84 25.93 23.27
CA VAL A 85 -0.58 25.36 21.94
C VAL A 85 -1.64 25.83 20.93
N LEU A 86 -2.92 25.82 21.31
CA LEU A 86 -4.01 26.29 20.45
C LEU A 86 -3.88 27.79 20.12
N LYS A 87 -3.54 28.62 21.11
CA LYS A 87 -3.28 30.05 20.92
C LYS A 87 -2.10 30.28 19.97
N ALA A 88 -0.98 29.61 20.22
CA ALA A 88 0.23 29.72 19.40
C ALA A 88 -0.02 29.26 17.95
N ALA A 89 -0.72 28.14 17.78
CA ALA A 89 -1.07 27.62 16.46
C ALA A 89 -2.00 28.58 15.69
N LYS A 90 -3.01 29.16 16.36
CA LYS A 90 -3.90 30.16 15.74
C LYS A 90 -3.13 31.39 15.28
N THR A 91 -2.23 31.91 16.11
CA THR A 91 -1.36 33.05 15.75
C THR A 91 -0.49 32.71 14.54
N ALA A 92 0.13 31.53 14.54
CA ALA A 92 0.99 31.09 13.44
C ALA A 92 0.22 30.92 12.12
N LEU A 93 -0.95 30.27 12.13
CA LEU A 93 -1.78 30.12 10.93
C LEU A 93 -2.22 31.48 10.36
N GLY A 94 -2.63 32.41 11.24
CA GLY A 94 -3.00 33.76 10.83
C GLY A 94 -1.84 34.58 10.28
N ALA A 95 -0.60 34.34 10.74
CA ALA A 95 0.59 34.95 10.16
C ALA A 95 0.91 34.36 8.77
N ILE A 96 0.81 33.04 8.62
CA ILE A 96 1.07 32.35 7.34
C ILE A 96 0.09 32.79 6.25
N GLU A 97 -1.20 32.94 6.56
CA GLU A 97 -2.22 33.38 5.58
C GLU A 97 -1.94 34.76 4.99
N ARG A 98 -1.24 35.64 5.72
CA ARG A 98 -0.91 37.00 5.28
C ARG A 98 0.38 37.06 4.44
N LEU A 99 1.14 35.97 4.33
CA LEU A 99 2.41 35.89 3.59
C LEU A 99 2.16 35.28 2.18
N PRO A 100 2.21 36.05 1.08
CA PRO A 100 1.76 35.62 -0.26
C PRO A 100 2.78 34.77 -1.04
N ILE A 101 3.53 33.89 -0.38
CA ILE A 101 4.61 33.12 -1.04
C ILE A 101 4.17 31.65 -1.12
N SER A 102 4.00 31.17 -2.35
CA SER A 102 3.52 29.80 -2.62
C SER A 102 4.65 28.77 -2.42
N GLY A 103 4.32 27.65 -1.78
CA GLY A 103 5.20 26.47 -1.63
C GLY A 103 5.85 26.29 -0.25
N HIS A 104 6.48 27.32 0.31
CA HIS A 104 7.16 27.21 1.62
C HIS A 104 6.19 27.25 2.81
N SER A 105 5.09 27.99 2.68
CA SER A 105 4.00 28.10 3.67
C SER A 105 3.28 26.78 3.94
N ASP A 106 3.24 25.86 2.96
CA ASP A 106 2.50 24.61 3.06
C ASP A 106 3.09 23.66 4.11
N SER A 107 4.41 23.50 4.15
CA SER A 107 5.07 22.62 5.14
C SER A 107 4.89 23.13 6.58
N ILE A 108 4.85 24.45 6.77
CA ILE A 108 4.62 25.08 8.08
C ILE A 108 3.18 24.83 8.51
N THR A 109 2.25 25.09 7.60
CA THR A 109 0.82 24.89 7.82
C THR A 109 0.52 23.45 8.24
N VAL A 110 1.11 22.45 7.54
CA VAL A 110 0.97 21.03 7.87
C VAL A 110 1.37 20.76 9.31
N ALA A 111 2.55 21.22 9.74
CA ALA A 111 3.05 21.00 11.08
C ALA A 111 2.18 21.68 12.14
N VAL A 112 1.83 22.96 11.94
CA VAL A 112 1.03 23.74 12.89
C VAL A 112 -0.39 23.17 13.05
N LEU A 113 -1.04 22.78 11.95
CA LEU A 113 -2.33 22.07 11.99
C LEU A 113 -2.22 20.73 12.74
N GLY A 114 -1.11 20.00 12.57
CA GLY A 114 -0.84 18.78 13.32
C GLY A 114 -0.81 19.01 14.84
N TYR A 115 -0.08 20.04 15.30
CA TYR A 115 -0.04 20.41 16.72
C TYR A 115 -1.38 20.93 17.24
N GLN A 116 -2.06 21.77 16.46
CA GLN A 116 -3.38 22.30 16.80
C GLN A 116 -4.39 21.16 16.99
N GLY A 117 -4.44 20.24 16.02
CA GLY A 117 -5.30 19.07 16.07
C GLY A 117 -5.01 18.17 17.27
N PHE A 118 -3.73 17.94 17.58
CA PHE A 118 -3.33 17.17 18.76
C PHE A 118 -3.75 17.86 20.07
N ALA A 119 -3.60 19.19 20.17
CA ALA A 119 -4.04 19.95 21.34
C ALA A 119 -5.57 19.93 21.51
N PHE A 120 -6.34 20.06 20.42
CA PHE A 120 -7.79 19.87 20.46
C PHE A 120 -8.16 18.46 20.94
N MET A 121 -7.48 17.43 20.45
CA MET A 121 -7.71 16.05 20.90
C MET A 121 -7.44 15.88 22.40
N LYS A 122 -6.33 16.45 22.91
CA LYS A 122 -5.96 16.36 24.34
C LYS A 122 -6.89 17.15 25.26
N THR A 123 -7.57 18.16 24.75
CA THR A 123 -8.60 18.94 25.45
C THR A 123 -10.02 18.39 25.26
N GLY A 124 -10.17 17.21 24.65
CA GLY A 124 -11.47 16.54 24.44
C GLY A 124 -12.31 17.11 23.31
N ARG A 125 -11.79 18.05 22.53
CA ARG A 125 -12.48 18.71 21.41
C ARG A 125 -12.30 17.92 20.11
N PHE A 126 -12.80 16.69 20.08
CA PHE A 126 -12.51 15.73 18.99
C PHE A 126 -12.99 16.17 17.60
N HIS A 127 -14.10 16.91 17.50
CA HIS A 127 -14.57 17.39 16.19
C HIS A 127 -13.66 18.48 15.60
N ASP A 128 -13.18 19.41 16.44
CA ASP A 128 -12.20 20.43 16.04
C ASP A 128 -10.83 19.79 15.72
N ALA A 129 -10.45 18.79 16.51
CA ALA A 129 -9.25 17.99 16.28
C ALA A 129 -9.31 17.32 14.90
N THR A 130 -10.42 16.65 14.58
CA THR A 130 -10.62 15.97 13.29
C THR A 130 -10.43 16.94 12.13
N LYS A 131 -11.13 18.08 12.15
CA LYS A 131 -11.03 19.12 11.10
C LYS A 131 -9.61 19.63 10.90
N SER A 132 -8.87 19.87 12.00
CA SER A 132 -7.51 20.40 11.92
C SER A 132 -6.53 19.33 11.40
N LEU A 133 -6.63 18.10 11.88
CA LEU A 133 -5.77 17.00 11.47
C LEU A 133 -6.03 16.55 10.02
N GLU A 134 -7.29 16.51 9.56
CA GLU A 134 -7.64 16.19 8.17
C GLU A 134 -7.01 17.19 7.20
N LYS A 135 -7.13 18.50 7.49
CA LYS A 135 -6.48 19.56 6.72
C LYS A 135 -4.97 19.41 6.69
N SER A 136 -4.34 18.98 7.81
CA SER A 136 -2.91 18.69 7.85
C SER A 136 -2.54 17.56 6.87
N VAL A 137 -3.30 16.47 6.88
CA VAL A 137 -3.06 15.31 5.98
C VAL A 137 -3.28 15.69 4.52
N GLU A 138 -4.38 16.37 4.20
CA GLU A 138 -4.71 16.82 2.84
C GLU A 138 -3.60 17.70 2.26
N LYS A 139 -3.16 18.72 3.01
CA LYS A 139 -2.11 19.63 2.56
C LYS A 139 -0.77 18.90 2.39
N ASN A 140 -0.46 17.93 3.25
CA ASN A 140 0.75 17.10 3.12
C ASN A 140 0.73 16.20 1.87
N LYS A 141 -0.45 15.68 1.48
CA LYS A 141 -0.62 14.96 0.20
C LYS A 141 -0.31 15.88 -0.99
N CYS A 142 -0.85 17.11 -1.00
CA CYS A 142 -0.62 18.10 -2.06
C CYS A 142 0.87 18.50 -2.19
N ILE A 143 1.63 18.55 -1.09
CA ILE A 143 3.08 18.77 -1.14
C ILE A 143 3.79 17.58 -1.78
N SER A 144 3.37 16.36 -1.44
CA SER A 144 4.01 15.13 -1.92
C SER A 144 3.80 14.90 -3.41
N THR A 145 2.63 15.24 -3.96
CA THR A 145 2.35 15.18 -5.41
C THR A 145 3.20 16.16 -6.19
N LYS A 146 3.24 17.45 -5.78
CA LYS A 146 4.09 18.48 -6.41
C LYS A 146 5.57 18.07 -6.46
N LYS A 147 6.08 17.38 -5.44
CA LYS A 147 7.47 16.89 -5.42
C LYS A 147 7.73 15.74 -6.38
N LYS A 148 6.76 14.84 -6.58
CA LYS A 148 6.89 13.73 -7.55
C LYS A 148 6.91 14.24 -8.98
N ASP A 149 6.14 15.28 -9.28
CA ASP A 149 6.09 15.88 -10.63
C ASP A 149 7.38 16.63 -11.01
N MET A 150 8.17 17.06 -10.00
CA MET A 150 9.44 17.78 -10.20
C MET A 150 10.69 16.89 -10.13
N ALA A 151 10.58 15.62 -9.72
CA ALA A 151 11.72 14.72 -9.56
C ALA A 151 11.95 13.88 -10.84
N SER A 152 13.17 13.94 -11.40
CA SER A 152 13.62 13.00 -12.45
C SER A 152 13.71 11.57 -11.90
N LYS A 153 13.53 10.57 -12.77
CA LYS A 153 13.33 9.15 -12.44
C LYS A 153 14.56 8.40 -11.85
N ASP A 154 15.67 9.07 -11.55
CA ASP A 154 16.96 8.41 -11.30
C ASP A 154 17.42 8.37 -9.82
N ALA A 155 16.51 8.44 -8.86
CA ALA A 155 16.86 8.38 -7.44
C ALA A 155 16.37 7.08 -6.77
N VAL A 156 17.00 5.95 -7.10
CA VAL A 156 16.85 4.71 -6.33
C VAL A 156 17.99 4.61 -5.31
N GLY A 157 17.65 4.62 -4.01
CA GLY A 157 18.56 4.16 -2.95
C GLY A 157 19.23 5.22 -2.09
N SER A 158 18.61 6.39 -1.82
CA SER A 158 19.14 7.29 -0.78
C SER A 158 18.75 6.84 0.63
N ILE A 159 19.71 6.84 1.56
CA ILE A 159 19.47 6.57 2.97
C ILE A 159 18.63 7.71 3.55
N ALA A 160 17.50 7.37 4.19
CA ALA A 160 16.61 8.35 4.81
C ALA A 160 17.36 9.24 5.80
N THR A 161 17.35 10.55 5.56
CA THR A 161 18.02 11.52 6.43
C THR A 161 17.33 11.59 7.79
N TYR A 162 17.99 12.18 8.80
CA TYR A 162 17.37 12.43 10.10
C TYR A 162 16.06 13.25 9.98
N ALA A 163 16.05 14.22 9.06
CA ALA A 163 14.87 15.02 8.77
C ALA A 163 13.71 14.18 8.19
N ASP A 164 13.99 13.18 7.35
CA ASP A 164 12.98 12.27 6.79
C ASP A 164 12.38 11.37 7.87
N LYS A 165 13.21 10.85 8.78
CA LYS A 165 12.75 10.04 9.93
C LYS A 165 11.85 10.86 10.85
N ARG A 166 12.20 12.12 11.11
CA ARG A 166 11.37 13.04 11.92
C ARG A 166 10.01 13.29 11.27
N LYS A 167 9.98 13.66 9.99
CA LYS A 167 8.73 13.88 9.23
C LYS A 167 7.83 12.63 9.24
N ARG A 168 8.42 11.44 9.10
CA ARG A 168 7.68 10.17 9.19
C ARG A 168 7.04 9.98 10.56
N ARG A 169 7.76 10.24 11.66
CA ARG A 169 7.21 10.17 13.03
C ARG A 169 6.07 11.15 13.26
N GLU A 170 6.22 12.39 12.78
CA GLU A 170 5.18 13.41 12.88
C GLU A 170 3.92 12.99 12.12
N ARG A 171 4.07 12.48 10.88
CA ARG A 171 2.96 11.95 10.09
C ARG A 171 2.23 10.80 10.80
N VAL A 172 2.96 9.82 11.31
CA VAL A 172 2.39 8.69 12.07
C VAL A 172 1.66 9.17 13.31
N SER A 173 2.16 10.22 13.98
CA SER A 173 1.51 10.80 15.15
C SER A 173 0.18 11.47 14.80
N VAL A 174 0.13 12.21 13.68
CA VAL A 174 -1.11 12.82 13.16
C VAL A 174 -2.13 11.74 12.76
N GLU A 175 -1.70 10.70 12.05
CA GLU A 175 -2.54 9.57 11.66
C GLU A 175 -3.11 8.82 12.88
N ASN A 176 -2.30 8.60 13.92
CA ASN A 176 -2.78 8.00 15.17
C ASN A 176 -3.77 8.90 15.92
N ALA A 177 -3.54 10.22 15.94
CA ALA A 177 -4.46 11.17 16.55
C ALA A 177 -5.82 11.20 15.81
N LEU A 178 -5.80 11.15 14.46
CA LEU A 178 -7.01 11.06 13.65
C LEU A 178 -7.81 9.80 13.96
N ARG A 179 -7.14 8.65 14.07
CA ARG A 179 -7.82 7.40 14.47
C ARG A 179 -8.57 7.55 15.78
N VAL A 180 -7.92 8.13 16.80
CA VAL A 180 -8.58 8.39 18.09
C VAL A 180 -9.78 9.31 17.91
N CYS A 181 -9.65 10.38 17.12
CA CYS A 181 -10.74 11.32 16.90
C CYS A 181 -11.94 10.67 16.18
N TYR A 182 -11.73 9.86 15.14
CA TYR A 182 -12.81 9.12 14.48
C TYR A 182 -13.49 8.12 15.42
N GLN A 183 -12.72 7.42 16.26
CA GLN A 183 -13.28 6.51 17.26
C GLN A 183 -14.17 7.23 18.29
N GLN A 184 -13.75 8.41 18.75
CA GLN A 184 -14.50 9.18 19.75
C GLN A 184 -15.71 9.90 19.17
N THR A 185 -15.64 10.36 17.91
CA THR A 185 -16.74 11.08 17.25
C THR A 185 -17.76 10.15 16.60
N GLY A 186 -17.39 8.89 16.33
CA GLY A 186 -18.20 7.96 15.52
C GLY A 186 -18.25 8.32 14.04
N ALA A 187 -17.52 9.34 13.59
CA ALA A 187 -17.46 9.72 12.19
C ALA A 187 -16.68 8.68 11.36
N GLU A 188 -17.11 8.47 10.12
CA GLU A 188 -16.38 7.60 9.20
C GLU A 188 -15.18 8.32 8.58
N PRO A 189 -13.98 7.71 8.61
CA PRO A 189 -12.82 8.31 7.96
C PRO A 189 -12.98 8.30 6.43
N PRO A 190 -12.32 9.24 5.73
CA PRO A 190 -12.29 9.21 4.28
C PRO A 190 -11.64 7.93 3.77
N LEU A 191 -12.12 7.43 2.63
CA LEU A 191 -11.52 6.28 1.98
C LEU A 191 -10.08 6.59 1.55
N PRO A 192 -9.14 5.65 1.74
CA PRO A 192 -7.77 5.82 1.28
C PRO A 192 -7.71 5.79 -0.26
N ASP A 193 -6.59 6.26 -0.81
CA ASP A 193 -6.41 6.24 -2.27
C ASP A 193 -6.44 4.80 -2.78
N LEU A 194 -7.17 4.55 -3.87
CA LEU A 194 -7.34 3.22 -4.44
C LEU A 194 -6.02 2.73 -5.07
N ILE A 195 -5.47 1.64 -4.54
CA ILE A 195 -4.33 0.95 -5.18
C ILE A 195 -4.92 -0.11 -6.10
N LYS A 196 -4.84 0.12 -7.41
CA LYS A 196 -5.39 -0.82 -8.40
C LYS A 196 -4.49 -2.05 -8.52
N PHE A 197 -5.08 -3.22 -8.71
CA PHE A 197 -4.31 -4.38 -9.16
C PHE A 197 -3.75 -4.07 -10.57
N PRO A 198 -2.43 -4.13 -10.77
CA PRO A 198 -1.82 -3.84 -12.07
C PRO A 198 -2.29 -4.83 -13.14
N ARG A 199 -2.45 -4.33 -14.37
CA ARG A 199 -2.72 -5.22 -15.51
C ARG A 199 -1.58 -6.23 -15.65
N THR A 200 -1.93 -7.48 -15.89
CA THR A 200 -0.97 -8.56 -16.12
C THR A 200 -0.80 -8.74 -17.62
N SER A 201 0.44 -8.63 -18.10
CA SER A 201 0.77 -8.76 -19.52
C SER A 201 0.71 -10.21 -19.98
N HIS A 202 0.31 -10.43 -21.23
CA HIS A 202 0.47 -11.70 -21.91
C HIS A 202 1.94 -11.97 -22.19
N LEU A 203 2.41 -13.19 -21.91
CA LEU A 203 3.77 -13.59 -22.27
C LEU A 203 3.94 -13.65 -23.79
N PHE A 204 2.92 -14.14 -24.49
CA PHE A 204 2.81 -14.15 -25.96
C PHE A 204 1.32 -14.31 -26.36
N ASP A 205 1.02 -14.06 -27.63
CA ASP A 205 -0.30 -14.34 -28.21
C ASP A 205 -0.43 -15.84 -28.53
N ALA A 206 -1.39 -16.51 -27.89
CA ALA A 206 -1.67 -17.92 -28.14
C ALA A 206 -2.44 -18.14 -29.47
N GLY A 207 -2.83 -17.07 -30.16
CA GLY A 207 -3.66 -17.07 -31.36
C GLY A 207 -5.16 -16.97 -31.05
N GLY A 208 -5.97 -16.94 -32.10
CA GLY A 208 -7.43 -16.91 -31.99
C GLY A 208 -7.94 -15.66 -31.26
N THR A 209 -8.63 -15.87 -30.15
CA THR A 209 -9.23 -14.83 -29.30
C THR A 209 -8.44 -14.57 -28.01
N SER A 210 -7.21 -15.10 -27.91
CA SER A 210 -6.43 -15.07 -26.66
C SER A 210 -6.06 -13.65 -26.20
N THR A 211 -5.75 -12.77 -27.16
CA THR A 211 -5.40 -11.36 -26.94
C THR A 211 -6.30 -10.44 -27.75
N THR A 212 -6.53 -9.25 -27.22
CA THR A 212 -7.20 -8.13 -27.92
C THR A 212 -6.21 -6.98 -28.13
N SER A 213 -6.56 -6.00 -28.95
CA SER A 213 -5.72 -4.80 -29.18
C SER A 213 -5.42 -4.00 -27.92
N ASP A 214 -6.25 -4.13 -26.88
CA ASP A 214 -6.11 -3.41 -25.61
C ASP A 214 -5.26 -4.19 -24.57
N ASP A 215 -4.90 -5.44 -24.87
CA ASP A 215 -4.09 -6.27 -23.99
C ASP A 215 -2.60 -5.92 -24.12
N LEU A 216 -1.90 -5.96 -22.99
CA LEU A 216 -0.45 -5.81 -22.96
C LEU A 216 0.18 -7.15 -23.34
N VAL A 217 1.04 -7.17 -24.36
CA VAL A 217 1.85 -8.33 -24.74
C VAL A 217 3.32 -8.00 -24.50
N MET A 218 4.05 -8.89 -23.84
CA MET A 218 5.48 -8.73 -23.56
C MET A 218 6.28 -8.76 -24.86
N SER A 219 7.37 -7.99 -24.90
CA SER A 219 8.30 -8.04 -26.05
C SER A 219 9.12 -9.34 -26.03
N CYS A 220 9.67 -9.72 -27.17
CA CYS A 220 10.55 -10.89 -27.29
C CYS A 220 11.81 -10.81 -26.40
N ASP A 221 12.24 -9.60 -26.03
CA ASP A 221 13.37 -9.31 -25.14
C ASP A 221 12.97 -9.10 -23.68
N ASP A 222 11.89 -9.72 -23.21
CA ASP A 222 11.46 -9.57 -21.83
C ASP A 222 12.39 -10.30 -20.85
N ALA A 223 12.64 -9.69 -19.68
CA ALA A 223 13.46 -10.25 -18.62
C ALA A 223 12.92 -11.61 -18.13
N MET A 224 11.60 -11.79 -18.16
CA MET A 224 10.98 -13.05 -17.76
C MET A 224 11.39 -14.21 -18.67
N LEU A 225 11.39 -14.03 -20.00
CA LEU A 225 11.80 -15.08 -20.95
C LEU A 225 13.27 -15.46 -20.80
N ARG A 226 14.14 -14.48 -20.51
CA ARG A 226 15.55 -14.73 -20.21
C ARG A 226 15.74 -15.58 -18.97
N LEU A 227 15.05 -15.24 -17.87
CA LEU A 227 15.10 -16.02 -16.62
C LEU A 227 14.58 -17.45 -16.84
N MET A 228 13.44 -17.61 -17.53
CA MET A 228 12.91 -18.93 -17.87
C MET A 228 13.88 -19.79 -18.69
N SER A 229 14.77 -19.16 -19.44
CA SER A 229 15.75 -19.81 -20.32
C SER A 229 17.06 -20.17 -19.62
N ASP A 230 17.29 -19.76 -18.36
CA ASP A 230 18.55 -19.98 -17.65
C ASP A 230 18.69 -21.41 -17.06
N GLY A 231 17.60 -22.16 -16.97
CA GLY A 231 17.55 -23.55 -16.48
C GLY A 231 17.53 -23.71 -14.96
N SER A 232 17.77 -22.65 -14.21
CA SER A 232 17.77 -22.61 -12.75
C SER A 232 16.53 -21.92 -12.16
N THR A 233 15.91 -21.02 -12.92
CA THR A 233 14.72 -20.28 -12.51
C THR A 233 13.52 -21.21 -12.38
N ARG A 234 12.95 -21.25 -11.16
CA ARG A 234 11.68 -21.90 -10.87
C ARG A 234 10.53 -20.99 -11.27
N VAL A 235 9.63 -21.51 -12.11
CA VAL A 235 8.39 -20.83 -12.52
C VAL A 235 7.22 -21.52 -11.83
N ILE A 236 6.42 -20.74 -11.10
CA ILE A 236 5.16 -21.19 -10.52
C ILE A 236 4.05 -20.91 -11.52
N ILE A 237 3.27 -21.94 -11.87
CA ILE A 237 2.20 -21.87 -12.86
C ILE A 237 0.87 -22.13 -12.16
N GLU A 238 -0.03 -21.18 -12.25
CA GLU A 238 -1.34 -21.21 -11.58
C GLU A 238 -2.48 -21.16 -12.58
N GLU A 239 -3.62 -21.74 -12.22
CA GLU A 239 -4.85 -21.59 -12.99
C GLU A 239 -5.30 -20.13 -13.00
N LYS A 240 -5.55 -19.59 -14.20
CA LYS A 240 -6.21 -18.29 -14.34
C LYS A 240 -7.72 -18.47 -14.14
N ILE A 241 -8.23 -17.86 -13.09
CA ILE A 241 -9.66 -17.87 -12.75
C ILE A 241 -10.41 -16.76 -13.51
N ASP A 242 -11.57 -17.11 -14.05
CA ASP A 242 -12.49 -16.22 -14.75
C ASP A 242 -13.54 -15.66 -13.77
N GLY A 243 -13.35 -14.41 -13.36
CA GLY A 243 -14.21 -13.74 -12.40
C GLY A 243 -14.06 -12.22 -12.42
N ALA A 244 -14.56 -11.58 -11.36
CA ALA A 244 -14.41 -10.16 -11.14
C ALA A 244 -13.30 -9.87 -10.12
N ASN A 245 -12.27 -9.14 -10.55
CA ASN A 245 -11.16 -8.77 -9.69
C ASN A 245 -11.63 -8.01 -8.45
N LEU A 246 -11.14 -8.44 -7.29
CA LEU A 246 -11.48 -7.88 -5.99
C LEU A 246 -10.20 -7.69 -5.16
N GLY A 247 -10.14 -6.58 -4.43
CA GLY A 247 -9.13 -6.32 -3.40
C GLY A 247 -9.78 -6.10 -2.05
N ILE A 248 -9.17 -6.63 -0.99
CA ILE A 248 -9.64 -6.50 0.39
C ILE A 248 -8.49 -5.93 1.22
N SER A 249 -8.77 -4.91 2.04
CA SER A 249 -7.75 -4.27 2.88
C SER A 249 -8.37 -3.71 4.17
N LEU A 250 -7.53 -3.35 5.14
CA LEU A 250 -8.00 -2.64 6.34
C LEU A 250 -7.88 -1.13 6.14
N CYS A 251 -8.94 -0.40 6.47
CA CYS A 251 -8.91 1.05 6.59
C CYS A 251 -7.86 1.45 7.62
N PRO A 252 -6.81 2.22 7.25
CA PRO A 252 -5.75 2.63 8.18
C PRO A 252 -6.28 3.35 9.43
N MET A 253 -7.40 4.07 9.27
CA MET A 253 -7.95 4.95 10.30
C MET A 253 -9.00 4.25 11.18
N SER A 254 -9.86 3.39 10.62
CA SER A 254 -10.94 2.74 11.40
C SER A 254 -10.72 1.25 11.66
N ALA A 255 -9.72 0.63 11.02
CA ALA A 255 -9.53 -0.83 10.97
C ALA A 255 -10.75 -1.62 10.43
N LYS A 256 -11.75 -0.93 9.84
CA LYS A 256 -12.82 -1.59 9.09
C LYS A 256 -12.26 -2.23 7.83
N ILE A 257 -12.84 -3.36 7.43
CA ILE A 257 -12.51 -4.00 6.16
C ILE A 257 -13.06 -3.13 5.02
N LEU A 258 -12.20 -2.83 4.06
CA LEU A 258 -12.51 -2.14 2.82
C LEU A 258 -12.41 -3.13 1.68
N VAL A 259 -13.40 -3.09 0.78
CA VAL A 259 -13.43 -3.93 -0.41
C VAL A 259 -13.43 -3.05 -1.64
N GLN A 260 -12.66 -3.43 -2.65
CA GLN A 260 -12.52 -2.69 -3.90
C GLN A 260 -12.65 -3.61 -5.11
N ASN A 261 -13.24 -3.08 -6.19
CA ASN A 261 -13.06 -3.63 -7.53
C ASN A 261 -11.87 -2.92 -8.23
N ARG A 262 -11.73 -3.08 -9.55
CA ARG A 262 -10.66 -2.43 -10.33
C ARG A 262 -10.71 -0.90 -10.36
N SER A 263 -11.85 -0.29 -10.06
CA SER A 263 -12.14 1.12 -10.32
C SER A 263 -12.48 1.94 -9.09
N HIS A 264 -13.11 1.34 -8.06
CA HIS A 264 -13.54 2.01 -6.83
C HIS A 264 -13.68 1.03 -5.66
N TYR A 265 -13.80 1.57 -4.45
CA TYR A 265 -14.27 0.83 -3.28
C TYR A 265 -15.75 0.52 -3.42
N ILE A 266 -16.12 -0.71 -3.10
CA ILE A 266 -17.50 -1.18 -3.15
C ILE A 266 -18.20 -0.74 -1.87
N SER A 267 -19.28 0.03 -2.01
CA SER A 267 -20.18 0.37 -0.91
C SER A 267 -21.43 -0.53 -0.88
N ASN A 268 -22.13 -0.55 0.25
CA ASN A 268 -23.34 -1.36 0.41
C ASN A 268 -24.37 -0.99 -0.67
N GLY A 269 -24.75 -1.96 -1.51
CA GLY A 269 -25.81 -1.81 -2.51
C GLY A 269 -25.37 -1.48 -3.94
N GLU A 270 -24.07 -1.37 -4.24
CA GLU A 270 -23.60 -0.89 -5.55
C GLU A 270 -23.78 -1.86 -6.74
N HIS A 271 -24.05 -3.15 -6.52
CA HIS A 271 -24.45 -4.08 -7.59
C HIS A 271 -25.00 -5.40 -7.02
N ALA A 272 -25.91 -6.08 -7.74
CA ALA A 272 -26.49 -7.35 -7.31
C ALA A 272 -25.43 -8.45 -7.04
N GLN A 273 -24.30 -8.42 -7.74
CA GLN A 273 -23.18 -9.37 -7.54
C GLN A 273 -22.44 -9.17 -6.21
N PHE A 274 -22.52 -7.98 -5.62
CA PHE A 274 -21.89 -7.63 -4.35
C PHE A 274 -22.86 -7.76 -3.16
N SER A 275 -24.12 -8.12 -3.40
CA SER A 275 -25.10 -8.36 -2.31
C SER A 275 -24.62 -9.38 -1.29
N GLN A 276 -23.88 -10.41 -1.74
CA GLN A 276 -23.33 -11.47 -0.88
C GLN A 276 -21.95 -11.12 -0.30
N ILE A 277 -21.33 -10.00 -0.72
CA ILE A 277 -19.98 -9.67 -0.28
C ILE A 277 -19.97 -9.32 1.21
N THR A 278 -20.99 -8.61 1.69
CA THR A 278 -21.09 -8.17 3.08
C THR A 278 -21.21 -9.37 4.03
N GLU A 279 -22.07 -10.34 3.69
CA GLU A 279 -22.22 -11.58 4.47
C GLU A 279 -20.94 -12.41 4.46
N TRP A 280 -20.28 -12.55 3.30
CA TRP A 280 -19.00 -13.25 3.20
C TRP A 280 -17.90 -12.58 4.02
N ILE A 281 -17.81 -11.25 4.00
CA ILE A 281 -16.82 -10.49 4.78
C ILE A 281 -17.04 -10.69 6.28
N GLU A 282 -18.29 -10.65 6.76
CA GLU A 282 -18.56 -10.87 8.19
C GLU A 282 -18.27 -12.32 8.61
N LEU A 283 -18.55 -13.31 7.74
CA LEU A 283 -18.22 -14.71 8.00
C LEU A 283 -16.70 -14.95 8.14
N HIS A 284 -15.89 -14.27 7.32
CA HIS A 284 -14.43 -14.42 7.29
C HIS A 284 -13.67 -13.29 8.00
N ARG A 285 -14.37 -12.51 8.83
CA ARG A 285 -13.84 -11.25 9.36
C ARG A 285 -12.57 -11.43 10.17
N LEU A 286 -12.52 -12.43 11.05
CA LEU A 286 -11.38 -12.63 11.95
C LEU A 286 -10.14 -13.05 11.16
N GLU A 287 -10.32 -13.96 10.21
CA GLU A 287 -9.29 -14.49 9.34
C GLU A 287 -8.76 -13.41 8.40
N LEU A 288 -9.65 -12.58 7.82
CA LEU A 288 -9.27 -11.45 7.00
C LEU A 288 -8.46 -10.42 7.80
N VAL A 289 -8.85 -10.11 9.03
CA VAL A 289 -8.07 -9.17 9.86
C VAL A 289 -6.69 -9.73 10.17
N ASP A 290 -6.56 -11.02 10.44
CA ASP A 290 -5.27 -11.67 10.66
C ASP A 290 -4.38 -11.65 9.41
N ILE A 291 -4.92 -12.08 8.26
CA ILE A 291 -4.22 -12.01 6.96
C ILE A 291 -3.75 -10.58 6.68
N LEU A 292 -4.64 -9.59 6.80
CA LEU A 292 -4.35 -8.20 6.42
C LEU A 292 -3.42 -7.47 7.39
N SER A 293 -3.32 -7.98 8.62
CA SER A 293 -2.36 -7.54 9.63
C SER A 293 -0.99 -8.24 9.49
N GLY A 294 -0.88 -9.21 8.57
CA GLY A 294 0.35 -9.95 8.28
C GLY A 294 0.63 -11.11 9.23
N GLY A 295 -0.42 -11.78 9.74
CA GLY A 295 -0.30 -12.96 10.62
C GLY A 295 0.20 -12.63 12.04
N ALA A 296 0.06 -11.38 12.47
CA ALA A 296 0.61 -10.87 13.73
C ALA A 296 -0.35 -11.04 14.93
N LEU A 297 -1.55 -11.58 14.75
CA LEU A 297 -2.49 -11.79 15.85
C LEU A 297 -2.17 -13.11 16.57
N SER A 298 -1.26 -13.06 17.53
CA SER A 298 -1.09 -14.18 18.47
C SER A 298 -2.34 -14.35 19.35
N PRO A 299 -2.75 -15.59 19.68
CA PRO A 299 -4.01 -15.91 20.38
C PRO A 299 -3.99 -15.58 21.89
N LYS A 300 -3.03 -14.81 22.39
CA LYS A 300 -2.91 -14.50 23.82
C LYS A 300 -3.34 -13.07 24.10
N GLY A 301 -4.65 -12.92 24.32
CA GLY A 301 -5.27 -11.95 25.25
C GLY A 301 -4.71 -10.53 25.23
N GLY A 302 -5.22 -9.72 24.28
CA GLY A 302 -5.01 -8.28 24.26
C GLY A 302 -4.97 -7.78 22.83
N ILE A 303 -5.96 -6.96 22.44
CA ILE A 303 -5.96 -6.25 21.16
C ILE A 303 -4.82 -5.23 21.20
N GLN A 304 -3.60 -5.67 20.86
CA GLN A 304 -2.55 -4.76 20.45
C GLN A 304 -2.51 -4.84 18.93
N ILE A 305 -3.43 -4.10 18.29
CA ILE A 305 -3.36 -3.84 16.85
C ILE A 305 -1.97 -3.22 16.63
N ASN A 306 -1.01 -4.00 16.15
CA ASN A 306 0.19 -3.42 15.59
C ASN A 306 -0.25 -2.87 14.22
N CYS A 307 -0.72 -1.61 14.24
CA CYS A 307 -1.53 -0.93 13.23
C CYS A 307 -0.80 -0.62 11.92
N GLN A 308 0.12 -1.47 11.49
CA GLN A 308 0.68 -1.34 10.17
C GLN A 308 -0.24 -2.15 9.25
N ASN A 309 -1.40 -1.58 8.93
CA ASN A 309 -2.35 -2.08 7.92
C ASN A 309 -1.64 -2.10 6.57
N LYS A 310 -0.82 -3.12 6.35
CA LYS A 310 0.14 -3.17 5.24
C LYS A 310 -0.45 -3.79 4.00
N LEU A 311 -1.41 -4.69 4.16
CA LEU A 311 -1.72 -5.62 3.08
C LEU A 311 -3.01 -5.28 2.35
N ILE A 312 -3.01 -5.64 1.06
CA ILE A 312 -4.19 -5.81 0.24
C ILE A 312 -4.19 -7.26 -0.23
N LEU A 313 -5.23 -8.01 0.13
CA LEU A 313 -5.51 -9.34 -0.38
C LEU A 313 -6.26 -9.21 -1.69
N TYR A 314 -5.65 -9.66 -2.79
CA TYR A 314 -6.29 -9.69 -4.09
C TYR A 314 -6.79 -11.10 -4.42
N GLY A 315 -7.95 -11.14 -5.07
CA GLY A 315 -8.58 -12.38 -5.52
C GLY A 315 -9.59 -12.14 -6.63
N GLU A 316 -10.19 -13.23 -7.10
CA GLU A 316 -11.30 -13.20 -8.03
C GLU A 316 -12.61 -13.50 -7.28
N TRP A 317 -13.59 -12.63 -7.48
CA TRP A 317 -14.98 -12.83 -7.05
C TRP A 317 -15.72 -13.58 -8.14
N VAL A 318 -16.15 -14.80 -7.84
CA VAL A 318 -16.65 -15.80 -8.80
C VAL A 318 -18.12 -16.16 -8.58
N VAL A 319 -18.89 -15.32 -7.89
CA VAL A 319 -20.35 -15.50 -7.73
C VAL A 319 -21.06 -15.59 -9.07
N ALA A 320 -20.72 -14.72 -10.01
CA ALA A 320 -21.37 -14.65 -11.31
C ALA A 320 -20.54 -15.38 -12.36
N ARG A 321 -21.20 -16.11 -13.26
CA ARG A 321 -20.53 -16.64 -14.46
C ARG A 321 -20.19 -15.50 -15.41
N HIS A 322 -18.90 -15.32 -15.67
CA HIS A 322 -18.41 -14.41 -16.70
C HIS A 322 -18.41 -15.09 -18.07
N SER A 323 -17.64 -16.18 -18.20
CA SER A 323 -17.50 -16.96 -19.42
C SER A 323 -17.43 -18.45 -19.08
N ILE A 324 -16.55 -18.83 -18.14
CA ILE A 324 -16.35 -20.21 -17.68
C ILE A 324 -17.45 -20.63 -16.69
N PRO A 325 -18.16 -21.75 -16.93
CA PRO A 325 -19.11 -22.31 -15.98
C PRO A 325 -18.35 -23.20 -14.97
N TYR A 326 -18.11 -22.70 -13.76
CA TYR A 326 -17.62 -23.51 -12.65
C TYR A 326 -18.79 -24.20 -11.92
N GLN A 327 -18.65 -25.49 -11.66
CA GLN A 327 -19.68 -26.31 -11.00
C GLN A 327 -19.29 -26.76 -9.58
N ARG A 328 -18.00 -26.65 -9.22
CA ARG A 328 -17.45 -27.08 -7.94
C ARG A 328 -16.47 -26.05 -7.37
N LEU A 329 -16.93 -24.83 -7.15
CA LEU A 329 -16.09 -23.80 -6.53
C LEU A 329 -15.86 -24.10 -5.04
N PRO A 330 -14.65 -23.86 -4.49
CA PRO A 330 -14.40 -24.01 -3.07
C PRO A 330 -14.94 -22.82 -2.25
N GLY A 331 -15.32 -21.74 -2.92
CA GLY A 331 -15.84 -20.52 -2.32
C GLY A 331 -16.05 -19.46 -3.40
N TYR A 332 -16.73 -18.36 -3.04
CA TYR A 332 -17.04 -17.28 -3.96
C TYR A 332 -15.91 -16.25 -4.14
N PHE A 333 -14.92 -16.26 -3.25
CA PHE A 333 -13.70 -15.47 -3.37
C PHE A 333 -12.51 -16.42 -3.39
N ILE A 334 -11.67 -16.30 -4.42
CA ILE A 334 -10.45 -17.11 -4.58
C ILE A 334 -9.25 -16.17 -4.60
N ALA A 335 -8.44 -16.23 -3.54
CA ALA A 335 -7.28 -15.36 -3.36
C ALA A 335 -6.13 -15.75 -4.31
N PHE A 336 -5.44 -14.75 -4.87
CA PHE A 336 -4.30 -15.00 -5.76
C PHE A 336 -3.05 -14.18 -5.45
N ASP A 337 -3.14 -13.09 -4.66
CA ASP A 337 -1.96 -12.28 -4.31
C ASP A 337 -2.13 -11.52 -2.99
N LEU A 338 -0.99 -11.24 -2.34
CA LEU A 338 -0.89 -10.28 -1.25
C LEU A 338 0.06 -9.16 -1.64
N PHE A 339 -0.43 -7.92 -1.56
CA PHE A 339 0.34 -6.72 -1.86
C PHE A 339 0.67 -5.94 -0.60
N ASP A 340 1.95 -5.67 -0.39
CA ASP A 340 2.45 -4.83 0.70
C ASP A 340 2.48 -3.36 0.25
N LYS A 341 1.64 -2.54 0.86
CA LYS A 341 1.48 -1.12 0.54
C LYS A 341 2.73 -0.31 0.88
N ASP A 342 3.49 -0.70 1.89
CA ASP A 342 4.70 0.01 2.31
C ASP A 342 5.85 -0.29 1.34
N ALA A 343 6.05 -1.57 1.03
CA ALA A 343 7.09 -2.00 0.09
C ALA A 343 6.70 -1.74 -1.37
N SER A 344 5.41 -1.50 -1.65
CA SER A 344 4.84 -1.44 -3.00
C SER A 344 5.18 -2.67 -3.85
N ARG A 345 5.15 -3.85 -3.22
CA ARG A 345 5.54 -5.13 -3.84
C ARG A 345 4.58 -6.24 -3.44
N PHE A 346 4.44 -7.22 -4.34
CA PHE A 346 3.69 -8.44 -4.08
C PHE A 346 4.56 -9.46 -3.34
N TYR A 347 3.98 -10.19 -2.41
CA TYR A 347 4.66 -11.27 -1.71
C TYR A 347 5.04 -12.41 -2.66
N SER A 348 6.17 -13.06 -2.36
CA SER A 348 6.53 -14.33 -3.00
C SER A 348 5.42 -15.37 -2.78
N ARG A 349 5.37 -16.40 -3.62
CA ARG A 349 4.38 -17.47 -3.48
C ARG A 349 4.53 -18.21 -2.15
N GLU A 350 5.75 -18.48 -1.71
CA GLU A 350 5.99 -19.10 -0.40
C GLU A 350 5.38 -18.26 0.74
N ARG A 351 5.65 -16.95 0.75
CA ARG A 351 5.14 -16.05 1.77
C ARG A 351 3.61 -15.89 1.69
N PHE A 352 3.05 -15.79 0.49
CA PHE A 352 1.61 -15.76 0.28
C PHE A 352 0.94 -17.02 0.84
N HIS A 353 1.40 -18.21 0.43
CA HIS A 353 0.85 -19.48 0.88
C HIS A 353 0.98 -19.68 2.40
N ASN A 354 2.11 -19.26 3.00
CA ASN A 354 2.31 -19.34 4.45
C ASN A 354 1.32 -18.48 5.23
N ILE A 355 1.00 -17.28 4.76
CA ILE A 355 0.00 -16.40 5.39
C ILE A 355 -1.42 -16.94 5.18
N MET A 356 -1.70 -17.48 4.00
CA MET A 356 -3.03 -18.00 3.69
C MET A 356 -3.32 -19.33 4.39
N ARG A 357 -2.29 -20.08 4.83
CA ARG A 357 -2.44 -21.41 5.42
C ARG A 357 -3.35 -21.41 6.64
N GLY A 358 -4.44 -22.17 6.54
CA GLY A 358 -5.42 -22.32 7.63
C GLY A 358 -6.37 -21.12 7.79
N SER A 359 -6.34 -20.15 6.88
CA SER A 359 -7.19 -18.94 6.95
C SER A 359 -8.66 -19.16 6.59
N GLY A 360 -9.06 -20.35 6.13
CA GLY A 360 -10.43 -20.58 5.67
C GLY A 360 -10.78 -19.87 4.36
N VAL A 361 -9.85 -19.11 3.75
CA VAL A 361 -10.00 -18.51 2.42
C VAL A 361 -9.26 -19.36 1.37
N PRO A 362 -9.93 -19.82 0.29
CA PRO A 362 -9.28 -20.61 -0.76
C PRO A 362 -8.35 -19.75 -1.60
N VAL A 363 -7.25 -20.35 -2.06
CA VAL A 363 -6.29 -19.72 -2.98
C VAL A 363 -6.36 -20.35 -4.37
N VAL A 364 -5.87 -19.66 -5.39
CA VAL A 364 -5.81 -20.18 -6.76
C VAL A 364 -5.02 -21.50 -6.85
N PRO A 365 -5.47 -22.45 -7.69
CA PRO A 365 -4.77 -23.71 -7.86
C PRO A 365 -3.40 -23.53 -8.50
N ILE A 366 -2.38 -24.16 -7.93
CA ILE A 366 -1.11 -24.39 -8.62
C ILE A 366 -1.32 -25.57 -9.58
N ILE A 367 -0.95 -25.36 -10.83
CA ILE A 367 -0.92 -26.39 -11.87
C ILE A 367 0.40 -27.14 -11.79
N GLU A 368 1.52 -26.41 -11.81
CA GLU A 368 2.86 -26.98 -11.81
C GLU A 368 3.90 -25.96 -11.30
N ILE A 369 5.01 -26.44 -10.77
CA ILE A 369 6.22 -25.64 -10.51
C ILE A 369 7.37 -26.31 -11.26
N ARG A 370 8.03 -25.59 -12.17
CA ARG A 370 9.06 -26.19 -13.02
C ARG A 370 10.17 -25.24 -13.44
N ASN A 371 11.26 -25.82 -13.92
CA ASN A 371 12.35 -25.15 -14.62
C ASN A 371 12.28 -25.54 -16.09
N PHE A 372 12.24 -24.57 -17.01
CA PHE A 372 12.01 -24.89 -18.42
C PHE A 372 13.27 -25.34 -19.17
N ALA A 373 14.43 -24.74 -18.88
CA ALA A 373 15.64 -25.06 -19.63
C ALA A 373 16.30 -26.39 -19.19
N SER A 374 15.99 -26.92 -18.00
CA SER A 374 16.46 -28.26 -17.59
C SER A 374 15.89 -29.39 -18.44
N ASP A 375 14.70 -29.19 -19.02
CA ASP A 375 14.02 -30.18 -19.87
C ASP A 375 14.50 -30.11 -21.33
N ALA A 376 15.22 -29.06 -21.70
CA ALA A 376 15.70 -28.81 -23.04
C ALA A 376 17.15 -29.34 -23.22
N LYS A 377 17.30 -30.55 -23.78
CA LYS A 377 18.62 -31.07 -24.24
C LYS A 377 19.11 -30.31 -25.49
N ILE A 378 19.56 -29.05 -25.37
CA ILE A 378 19.91 -28.21 -26.55
C ILE A 378 21.33 -27.61 -26.45
N PRO A 379 22.28 -27.88 -27.39
CA PRO A 379 23.65 -27.32 -27.39
C PRO A 379 23.80 -25.91 -28.02
N HIS A 380 24.93 -25.25 -27.72
CA HIS A 380 25.19 -23.80 -27.76
C HIS A 380 25.16 -23.06 -29.12
N GLN A 381 24.68 -21.80 -29.06
CA GLN A 381 24.88 -20.65 -29.98
C GLN A 381 23.90 -20.36 -31.15
N SER A 382 22.94 -21.22 -31.46
CA SER A 382 21.73 -20.87 -32.28
C SER A 382 20.42 -20.94 -31.46
N GLN A 383 20.55 -20.72 -30.14
CA GLN A 383 19.75 -21.35 -29.10
C GLN A 383 18.49 -20.61 -28.64
N ASN A 384 18.48 -19.27 -28.63
CA ASN A 384 17.42 -18.55 -27.89
C ASN A 384 16.05 -18.68 -28.56
N GLU A 385 15.97 -18.57 -29.89
CA GLU A 385 14.68 -18.70 -30.60
C GLU A 385 14.09 -20.11 -30.50
N LYS A 386 14.92 -21.15 -30.64
CA LYS A 386 14.48 -22.56 -30.53
C LYS A 386 14.07 -22.90 -29.09
N LEU A 387 14.82 -22.41 -28.10
CA LEU A 387 14.46 -22.58 -26.69
C LEU A 387 13.17 -21.83 -26.37
N HIS A 388 13.02 -20.58 -26.80
CA HIS A 388 11.78 -19.81 -26.63
C HIS A 388 10.60 -20.53 -27.28
N ALA A 389 10.74 -21.04 -28.50
CA ALA A 389 9.70 -21.81 -29.17
C ALA A 389 9.34 -23.10 -28.40
N SER A 390 10.34 -23.79 -27.83
CA SER A 390 10.11 -24.95 -26.97
C SER A 390 9.34 -24.58 -25.70
N ILE A 391 9.75 -23.49 -25.02
CA ILE A 391 9.05 -22.96 -23.84
C ILE A 391 7.60 -22.61 -24.18
N GLN A 392 7.38 -21.89 -25.28
CA GLN A 392 6.04 -21.55 -25.74
C GLN A 392 5.19 -22.79 -26.03
N SER A 393 5.77 -23.82 -26.65
CA SER A 393 5.08 -25.09 -26.93
C SER A 393 4.64 -25.79 -25.64
N GLN A 394 5.54 -25.89 -24.66
CA GLN A 394 5.23 -26.47 -23.34
C GLN A 394 4.15 -25.67 -22.59
N LEU A 395 4.21 -24.34 -22.66
CA LEU A 395 3.18 -23.49 -22.05
C LEU A 395 1.83 -23.60 -22.75
N ARG A 396 1.81 -23.81 -24.08
CA ARG A 396 0.59 -24.06 -24.83
C ARG A 396 -0.07 -25.36 -24.42
N SER A 397 0.69 -26.44 -24.18
CA SER A 397 0.09 -27.70 -23.74
C SER A 397 -0.55 -27.60 -22.35
N LEU A 398 -0.06 -26.71 -21.48
CA LEU A 398 -0.68 -26.46 -20.19
C LEU A 398 -2.05 -25.76 -20.29
N LEU A 399 -2.39 -25.14 -21.42
CA LEU A 399 -3.71 -24.54 -21.65
C LEU A 399 -4.82 -25.60 -21.82
N ASP A 400 -4.43 -26.85 -22.08
CA ASP A 400 -5.36 -27.99 -22.15
C ASP A 400 -5.63 -28.65 -20.78
N THR A 401 -5.03 -28.13 -19.71
CA THR A 401 -5.25 -28.60 -18.33
C THR A 401 -6.72 -28.48 -17.95
N PRO A 402 -7.37 -29.55 -17.46
CA PRO A 402 -8.71 -29.46 -16.88
C PRO A 402 -8.71 -28.53 -15.66
N SER A 403 -9.69 -27.62 -15.60
CA SER A 403 -9.85 -26.74 -14.42
C SER A 403 -10.23 -27.55 -13.19
N GLN A 404 -9.63 -27.25 -12.03
CA GLN A 404 -9.98 -27.93 -10.78
C GLN A 404 -11.42 -27.63 -10.31
N PHE A 405 -12.03 -26.56 -10.84
CA PHE A 405 -13.36 -26.09 -10.45
C PHE A 405 -14.47 -26.50 -11.41
N ARG A 406 -14.13 -27.33 -12.40
CA ARG A 406 -15.04 -27.83 -13.43
C ARG A 406 -15.23 -29.33 -13.33
N SER A 407 -16.45 -29.77 -13.06
CA SER A 407 -16.79 -31.19 -13.02
C SER A 407 -17.03 -31.79 -14.41
N ASP A 408 -17.18 -30.95 -15.43
CA ASP A 408 -17.39 -31.36 -16.83
C ASP A 408 -16.08 -31.65 -17.59
N GLY A 409 -14.93 -31.59 -16.91
CA GLY A 409 -13.61 -31.79 -17.52
C GLY A 409 -13.16 -30.64 -18.42
N GLY A 410 -13.87 -29.50 -18.41
CA GLY A 410 -13.49 -28.37 -19.23
C GLY A 410 -12.17 -27.72 -18.80
N LYS A 411 -11.48 -27.15 -19.78
CA LYS A 411 -10.15 -26.57 -19.64
C LYS A 411 -10.16 -25.27 -18.82
N VAL A 412 -9.00 -24.93 -18.27
CA VAL A 412 -8.71 -23.63 -17.66
C VAL A 412 -8.98 -22.47 -18.64
N GLU A 413 -9.25 -21.26 -18.14
CA GLU A 413 -9.26 -20.06 -18.99
C GLU A 413 -7.88 -19.82 -19.61
N GLY A 414 -6.87 -20.07 -18.80
CA GLY A 414 -5.47 -19.83 -19.10
C GLY A 414 -4.63 -20.10 -17.87
N ILE A 415 -3.39 -19.64 -17.93
CA ILE A 415 -2.41 -19.81 -16.86
C ILE A 415 -1.78 -18.47 -16.48
N VAL A 416 -1.43 -18.33 -15.22
CA VAL A 416 -0.63 -17.23 -14.69
C VAL A 416 0.75 -17.79 -14.33
N LEU A 417 1.80 -17.15 -14.83
CA LEU A 417 3.18 -17.52 -14.56
C LEU A 417 3.79 -16.53 -13.57
N ARG A 418 4.55 -17.04 -12.60
CA ARG A 418 5.19 -16.24 -11.56
C ARG A 418 6.63 -16.67 -11.33
N ILE A 419 7.49 -15.68 -11.16
CA ILE A 419 8.88 -15.85 -10.74
C ILE A 419 9.07 -14.98 -9.50
N ASP A 420 9.43 -15.62 -8.40
CA ASP A 420 9.80 -14.94 -7.16
C ASP A 420 11.27 -14.50 -7.21
N ASP A 421 11.65 -13.57 -6.34
CA ASP A 421 13.03 -13.13 -6.24
C ASP A 421 13.97 -14.23 -5.75
N GLU A 422 15.27 -14.05 -6.01
CA GLU A 422 16.28 -14.93 -5.47
C GLU A 422 16.26 -14.88 -3.94
N THR A 423 16.61 -16.02 -3.34
CA THR A 423 16.61 -16.22 -1.90
C THR A 423 17.45 -15.16 -1.19
N THR A 424 16.82 -14.27 -0.43
CA THR A 424 17.57 -13.25 0.32
C THR A 424 18.14 -13.86 1.60
N ASN A 425 19.46 -13.77 1.78
CA ASN A 425 20.07 -13.93 3.11
C ASN A 425 19.56 -12.78 3.97
N CYS A 426 18.64 -13.06 4.88
CA CYS A 426 18.15 -12.13 5.88
C CYS A 426 19.27 -11.81 6.89
N ILE A 427 20.26 -11.00 6.48
CA ILE A 427 21.36 -10.56 7.35
C ILE A 427 21.47 -9.03 7.47
N ASN A 428 20.93 -8.20 6.57
CA ASN A 428 21.33 -6.77 6.56
C ASN A 428 20.24 -5.69 6.60
N ASP A 429 18.96 -5.99 6.86
CA ASP A 429 17.99 -4.90 7.10
C ASP A 429 18.01 -4.44 8.57
N LYS A 430 19.01 -3.62 8.93
CA LYS A 430 19.13 -2.96 10.25
C LYS A 430 18.04 -1.90 10.51
N SER A 431 17.00 -1.81 9.68
CA SER A 431 15.99 -0.74 9.77
C SER A 431 14.66 -1.13 10.45
N ARG A 432 14.42 -2.42 10.74
CA ARG A 432 13.26 -2.85 11.54
C ARG A 432 13.65 -3.07 12.99
N HIS A 433 12.97 -2.37 13.88
CA HIS A 433 13.12 -2.48 15.33
C HIS A 433 13.05 -3.95 15.75
N GLN A 434 14.03 -4.35 16.59
CA GLN A 434 13.91 -5.46 17.52
C GLN A 434 12.53 -5.39 18.18
N ASP A 435 11.67 -6.35 17.87
CA ASP A 435 10.60 -6.85 18.75
C ASP A 435 9.75 -7.88 17.98
N THR A 436 10.33 -9.04 17.65
CA THR A 436 9.64 -10.34 17.69
C THR A 436 10.70 -11.44 17.76
N LEU A 437 10.44 -12.45 18.59
CA LEU A 437 11.32 -13.56 18.96
C LEU A 437 12.08 -14.20 17.78
N ASN A 438 13.35 -14.49 18.05
CA ASN A 438 14.29 -15.24 17.23
C ASN A 438 13.71 -16.58 16.74
N GLN A 439 13.21 -16.60 15.50
CA GLN A 439 13.24 -17.81 14.69
C GLN A 439 14.06 -17.44 13.45
N LYS A 440 15.27 -18.01 13.35
CA LYS A 440 16.08 -17.97 12.12
C LYS A 440 15.24 -18.64 11.02
N MET A 441 14.46 -17.86 10.28
CA MET A 441 13.84 -18.37 9.06
C MET A 441 14.97 -18.72 8.10
N ALA A 442 14.92 -19.92 7.53
CA ALA A 442 15.80 -20.28 6.43
C ALA A 442 15.65 -19.21 5.32
N PRO A 443 16.74 -18.90 4.60
CA PRO A 443 16.67 -17.96 3.51
C PRO A 443 15.55 -18.42 2.55
N SER A 444 14.59 -17.52 2.27
CA SER A 444 13.43 -17.75 1.41
C SER A 444 13.17 -16.51 0.53
N PRO A 445 12.66 -16.69 -0.70
CA PRO A 445 12.18 -15.58 -1.52
C PRO A 445 11.16 -14.74 -0.74
N GLN A 446 11.27 -13.42 -0.84
CA GLN A 446 10.41 -12.50 -0.08
C GLN A 446 9.34 -11.84 -0.95
N TRP A 447 9.60 -11.73 -2.26
CA TRP A 447 8.82 -10.91 -3.15
C TRP A 447 8.63 -11.57 -4.52
N LEU A 448 7.47 -11.32 -5.12
CA LEU A 448 7.23 -11.64 -6.53
C LEU A 448 8.05 -10.68 -7.40
N GLN A 449 8.86 -11.23 -8.30
CA GLN A 449 9.71 -10.48 -9.22
C GLN A 449 9.02 -10.24 -10.56
N HIS A 450 8.48 -11.31 -11.17
CA HIS A 450 7.80 -11.25 -12.47
C HIS A 450 6.46 -11.98 -12.43
N ARG A 451 5.48 -11.47 -13.18
CA ARG A 451 4.25 -12.17 -13.50
C ARG A 451 3.84 -11.95 -14.94
N SER A 452 3.27 -12.97 -15.55
CA SER A 452 2.63 -12.89 -16.86
C SER A 452 1.44 -13.85 -16.92
N LYS A 453 0.65 -13.76 -17.98
CA LYS A 453 -0.45 -14.70 -18.23
C LYS A 453 -0.41 -15.23 -19.65
N ILE A 454 -1.08 -16.35 -19.87
CA ILE A 454 -1.42 -16.86 -21.20
C ILE A 454 -2.88 -17.30 -21.14
N VAL A 455 -3.63 -17.04 -22.18
CA VAL A 455 -5.07 -17.38 -22.28
C VAL A 455 -5.22 -18.34 -23.46
N ARG A 456 -6.12 -19.32 -23.35
CA ARG A 456 -6.34 -20.28 -24.44
C ARG A 456 -6.89 -19.59 -25.70
N PRO A 457 -6.51 -20.04 -26.91
CA PRO A 457 -6.88 -19.36 -28.17
C PRO A 457 -8.38 -19.39 -28.48
N ASP A 458 -9.09 -20.40 -27.98
CA ASP A 458 -10.52 -20.60 -28.16
C ASP A 458 -11.36 -20.02 -26.98
N PHE A 459 -10.75 -19.23 -26.10
CA PHE A 459 -11.47 -18.55 -25.02
C PHE A 459 -12.15 -17.27 -25.50
N ILE A 460 -13.47 -17.35 -25.62
CA ILE A 460 -14.30 -16.20 -25.90
C ILE A 460 -14.65 -15.49 -24.57
N ARG A 461 -14.29 -14.21 -24.47
CA ARG A 461 -14.63 -13.36 -23.31
C ARG A 461 -16.11 -13.03 -23.34
N GLY A 462 -16.79 -13.27 -22.22
CA GLY A 462 -18.22 -13.04 -22.07
C GLY A 462 -19.05 -14.27 -22.43
N CYS A 463 -20.32 -14.25 -22.05
CA CYS A 463 -21.29 -15.25 -22.48
C CYS A 463 -21.84 -14.87 -23.86
N ALA A 464 -22.40 -15.83 -24.61
CA ALA A 464 -22.88 -15.64 -25.98
C ALA A 464 -23.84 -14.44 -26.18
N ASP A 465 -24.48 -13.97 -25.10
CA ASP A 465 -25.49 -12.90 -25.10
C ASP A 465 -24.96 -11.51 -24.64
N GLY A 466 -23.64 -11.30 -24.62
CA GLY A 466 -23.01 -10.00 -24.35
C GLY A 466 -22.21 -9.92 -23.04
N HIS A 467 -21.87 -8.69 -22.61
CA HIS A 467 -20.99 -8.46 -21.46
C HIS A 467 -21.64 -8.92 -20.15
N TRP A 468 -20.85 -9.54 -19.26
CA TRP A 468 -21.36 -10.12 -18.02
C TRP A 468 -22.01 -9.09 -17.07
N SER A 469 -21.64 -7.81 -17.18
CA SER A 469 -22.16 -6.73 -16.32
C SER A 469 -23.56 -6.23 -16.71
N THR A 470 -24.05 -6.54 -17.91
CA THR A 470 -25.34 -6.02 -18.43
C THR A 470 -26.43 -7.08 -18.50
N ARG A 471 -26.11 -8.34 -18.19
CA ARG A 471 -27.03 -9.48 -18.25
C ARG A 471 -27.55 -9.89 -16.88
N ARG A 472 -28.56 -10.76 -16.86
CA ARG A 472 -29.02 -11.42 -15.63
C ARG A 472 -27.90 -12.28 -15.06
N VAL A 473 -27.60 -12.09 -13.77
CA VAL A 473 -26.54 -12.83 -13.08
C VAL A 473 -26.87 -14.32 -13.03
N GLU A 474 -26.08 -15.13 -13.74
CA GLU A 474 -26.03 -16.58 -13.55
C GLU A 474 -25.07 -16.89 -12.40
N LYS A 475 -25.63 -17.35 -11.28
CA LYS A 475 -24.82 -17.68 -10.11
C LYS A 475 -24.06 -18.99 -10.33
N GLN A 476 -22.78 -18.99 -9.98
CA GLN A 476 -21.95 -20.18 -9.95
C GLN A 476 -22.21 -20.99 -8.67
N ARG A 477 -21.86 -22.29 -8.70
CA ARG A 477 -22.11 -23.23 -7.61
C ARG A 477 -20.87 -23.40 -6.74
N VAL A 478 -21.03 -23.17 -5.43
CA VAL A 478 -20.08 -23.63 -4.41
C VAL A 478 -20.40 -25.08 -4.08
N ASP A 479 -19.36 -25.90 -4.01
CA ASP A 479 -19.42 -27.29 -3.58
C ASP A 479 -18.70 -27.39 -2.23
N TYR A 480 -19.47 -27.52 -1.14
CA TYR A 480 -18.93 -27.50 0.21
C TYR A 480 -18.11 -28.74 0.57
N GLU A 481 -18.41 -29.90 -0.03
CA GLU A 481 -17.63 -31.11 0.18
C GLU A 481 -16.27 -30.98 -0.50
N PHE A 482 -16.28 -30.52 -1.75
CA PHE A 482 -15.03 -30.20 -2.45
C PHE A 482 -14.27 -29.06 -1.76
N ALA A 483 -14.96 -28.03 -1.26
CA ALA A 483 -14.32 -26.92 -0.55
C ALA A 483 -13.52 -27.45 0.65
N ALA A 484 -14.11 -28.30 1.49
CA ALA A 484 -13.42 -28.84 2.65
C ALA A 484 -12.18 -29.67 2.29
N GLU A 485 -12.21 -30.41 1.17
CA GLU A 485 -11.05 -31.14 0.65
C GLU A 485 -9.99 -30.19 0.07
N TYR A 486 -10.42 -29.25 -0.77
CA TYR A 486 -9.55 -28.29 -1.45
C TYR A 486 -8.75 -27.46 -0.45
N MET A 487 -9.40 -27.01 0.63
CA MET A 487 -8.81 -26.19 1.68
C MET A 487 -7.67 -26.89 2.45
N LYS A 488 -7.64 -28.23 2.47
CA LYS A 488 -6.55 -28.97 3.11
C LYS A 488 -5.25 -28.92 2.31
N ARG A 489 -5.33 -28.72 1.00
CA ARG A 489 -4.19 -28.82 0.08
C ARG A 489 -3.85 -27.53 -0.68
N CYS A 490 -4.80 -26.62 -0.85
CA CYS A 490 -4.58 -25.42 -1.68
C CYS A 490 -3.50 -24.48 -1.13
N TYR A 491 -3.18 -24.56 0.15
CA TYR A 491 -2.14 -23.75 0.79
C TYR A 491 -0.72 -24.25 0.58
N GLU A 492 -0.54 -25.43 0.00
CA GLU A 492 0.78 -25.98 -0.21
C GLU A 492 1.31 -25.54 -1.58
N LEU A 493 2.52 -24.96 -1.60
CA LEU A 493 3.31 -24.99 -2.83
C LEU A 493 3.49 -26.45 -3.19
N ALA A 494 3.39 -26.81 -4.47
CA ALA A 494 3.20 -28.17 -4.97
C ALA A 494 4.35 -29.19 -4.70
N SER A 495 5.07 -29.11 -3.58
CA SER A 495 6.10 -30.05 -3.15
C SER A 495 5.59 -31.21 -2.29
N ALA A 496 4.29 -31.57 -2.37
CA ALA A 496 3.75 -32.68 -1.57
C ALA A 496 2.72 -33.57 -2.30
N ILE A 497 2.76 -33.62 -3.63
CA ILE A 497 2.00 -34.63 -4.41
C ILE A 497 2.98 -35.28 -5.39
N ASN A 498 3.82 -36.17 -4.85
CA ASN A 498 4.41 -37.27 -5.62
C ASN A 498 3.46 -38.45 -5.57
#